data_AF-A0A2I0QNY2-F1
#
_entry.id   AF-A0A2I0QNY2-F1
#
_cell.length_a   1.000
_cell.length_b   1.000
_cell.length_c   1.000
_cell.angle_alpha   90.00
_cell.angle_beta   90.00
_cell.angle_gamma   90.00
#
_symmetry.space_group_name_H-M   'P 1'
#
loop_
_entity.id
_entity.type
_entity.pdbx_description
1 polymer ?
#
loop_
_entity_poly.entity_id
_entity_poly.type
_entity_poly.pdbx_seq_one_letter_code
_entity_poly.pdbx_strand_id
1 'polypeptide(L)'
;MKMLSEVLTGVNRTEQIWLNANKELSKLCHIAKNLYNEAIYIIRQEFIKTGKWVTYSQLYYLLKNSENFKQLPAQTAQQILILVEKNWKAFFKAMKEYRKHPEKFKSKPALPGYKPKNGEFI
;
A
#
# COMPACT_ATOMS: atom_id res chain seq x y z
N MET A 1 12.97 55.40 -8.09
CA MET A 1 11.91 54.39 -8.28
C MET A 1 12.45 53.27 -9.17
N LYS A 2 13.14 52.29 -8.58
CA LYS A 2 13.59 51.04 -9.23
C LYS A 2 14.02 50.08 -8.11
N MET A 3 13.07 49.42 -7.47
CA MET A 3 13.31 48.26 -6.59
C MET A 3 12.00 47.50 -6.41
N LEU A 4 11.47 46.88 -7.47
CA LEU A 4 10.33 45.94 -7.32
C LEU A 4 10.29 44.82 -8.38
N SER A 5 11.35 44.56 -9.15
CA SER A 5 11.25 43.60 -10.27
C SER A 5 12.24 42.43 -10.29
N GLU A 6 13.02 42.15 -9.25
CA GLU A 6 14.06 41.10 -9.32
C GLU A 6 14.07 40.09 -8.15
N VAL A 7 12.90 39.66 -7.65
CA VAL A 7 12.84 38.51 -6.72
C VAL A 7 11.69 37.56 -7.07
N LEU A 8 11.65 37.07 -8.32
CA LEU A 8 10.74 35.99 -8.74
C LEU A 8 11.43 34.99 -9.67
N THR A 9 12.68 34.63 -9.40
CA THR A 9 13.34 33.50 -10.09
C THR A 9 13.06 32.19 -9.34
N GLY A 10 12.01 31.51 -9.82
CA GLY A 10 11.70 30.07 -9.72
C GLY A 10 12.28 29.26 -8.56
N VAL A 11 11.48 29.03 -7.51
CA VAL A 11 11.73 27.97 -6.53
C VAL A 11 11.37 26.62 -7.14
N ASN A 12 12.38 25.77 -7.42
CA ASN A 12 12.14 24.34 -7.70
C ASN A 12 11.65 23.65 -6.42
N ARG A 13 10.36 23.35 -6.35
CA ARG A 13 9.74 22.73 -5.16
C ARG A 13 10.16 21.27 -4.94
N THR A 14 10.62 20.60 -6.00
CA THR A 14 11.07 19.20 -5.98
C THR A 14 12.10 18.97 -7.08
N GLU A 15 13.18 18.24 -6.80
CA GLU A 15 14.13 17.74 -7.79
C GLU A 15 13.82 16.27 -8.10
N GLN A 16 13.92 15.88 -9.38
CA GLN A 16 13.74 14.49 -9.80
C GLN A 16 15.11 13.85 -10.03
N ILE A 17 15.37 12.74 -9.35
CA ILE A 17 16.62 11.98 -9.48
C ILE A 17 16.28 10.66 -10.16
N TRP A 18 16.86 10.43 -11.33
CA TRP A 18 16.73 9.18 -12.07
C TRP A 18 17.84 8.24 -11.62
N LEU A 19 17.46 7.10 -11.06
CA LEU A 19 18.39 6.06 -10.64
C LEU A 19 18.44 4.95 -11.69
N ASN A 20 19.65 4.48 -11.98
CA ASN A 20 19.84 3.26 -12.76
C ASN A 20 19.34 2.04 -11.99
N ALA A 21 19.11 0.94 -12.69
CA ALA A 21 18.70 -0.33 -12.09
C ALA A 21 19.65 -0.74 -10.96
N ASN A 22 19.09 -1.05 -9.79
CA ASN A 22 19.83 -1.35 -8.58
C ASN A 22 19.31 -2.64 -7.94
N LYS A 23 20.20 -3.62 -7.76
CA LYS A 23 19.86 -4.94 -7.24
C LYS A 23 19.37 -4.90 -5.79
N GLU A 24 19.89 -4.00 -4.97
CA GLU A 24 19.48 -3.87 -3.57
C GLU A 24 18.08 -3.24 -3.47
N LEU A 25 17.80 -2.22 -4.27
CA LEU A 25 16.46 -1.64 -4.35
C LEU A 25 15.43 -2.68 -4.83
N SER A 26 15.76 -3.44 -5.87
CA SER A 26 14.93 -4.53 -6.38
C SER A 26 14.64 -5.57 -5.28
N LYS A 27 15.66 -5.98 -4.51
CA LYS A 27 15.51 -6.89 -3.37
C LYS A 27 14.55 -6.32 -2.31
N LEU A 28 14.69 -5.05 -1.94
CA LEU A 28 13.78 -4.39 -0.99
C LEU A 28 12.34 -4.35 -1.52
N CYS A 29 12.14 -4.07 -2.81
CA CYS A 29 10.82 -4.10 -3.45
C CYS A 29 10.21 -5.51 -3.45
N HIS A 30 11.01 -6.57 -3.61
CA HIS A 30 10.54 -7.94 -3.45
C HIS A 30 10.10 -8.23 -2.01
N ILE A 31 10.87 -7.81 -1.00
CA ILE A 31 10.52 -7.99 0.42
C ILE A 31 9.24 -7.21 0.76
N ALA A 32 9.10 -5.98 0.28
CA ALA A 32 7.90 -5.17 0.44
C ALA A 32 6.65 -5.87 -0.14
N LYS A 33 6.78 -6.51 -1.30
CA LYS A 33 5.70 -7.30 -1.92
C LYS A 33 5.38 -8.53 -1.10
N ASN A 34 6.37 -9.19 -0.51
CA ASN A 34 6.13 -10.32 0.38
C ASN A 34 5.36 -9.91 1.63
N LEU A 35 5.76 -8.82 2.30
CA LEU A 35 5.04 -8.28 3.46
C LEU A 35 3.59 -7.91 3.11
N TYR A 36 3.37 -7.28 1.95
CA TYR A 36 2.02 -6.98 1.46
C TYR A 36 1.19 -8.26 1.29
N ASN A 37 1.73 -9.28 0.63
CA ASN A 37 1.03 -10.54 0.40
C ASN A 37 0.76 -11.31 1.71
N GLU A 38 1.69 -11.26 2.66
CA GLU A 38 1.54 -11.83 4.00
C GLU A 38 0.37 -11.17 4.76
N ALA A 39 0.31 -9.83 4.75
CA ALA A 39 -0.79 -9.09 5.35
C ALA A 39 -2.14 -9.35 4.65
N ILE A 40 -2.16 -9.39 3.30
CA ILE A 40 -3.35 -9.75 2.53
C ILE A 40 -3.82 -11.16 2.87
N TYR A 41 -2.91 -12.11 3.02
CA TYR A 41 -3.25 -13.48 3.41
C TYR A 41 -3.96 -13.52 4.76
N ILE A 42 -3.38 -12.89 5.79
CA ILE A 42 -3.95 -12.85 7.15
C ILE A 42 -5.38 -12.29 7.13
N ILE A 43 -5.59 -11.12 6.52
CA ILE A 43 -6.94 -10.53 6.50
C ILE A 43 -7.91 -11.41 5.71
N ARG A 44 -7.50 -11.95 4.55
CA ARG A 44 -8.38 -12.80 3.72
C ARG A 44 -8.80 -14.06 4.47
N GLN A 45 -7.87 -14.72 5.15
CA GLN A 45 -8.19 -15.93 5.92
C GLN A 45 -9.20 -15.64 7.03
N GLU A 46 -8.97 -14.58 7.81
CA GLU A 46 -9.90 -14.18 8.86
C GLU A 46 -11.27 -13.79 8.28
N PHE A 47 -11.28 -12.95 7.23
CA PHE A 47 -12.51 -12.46 6.63
C PHE A 47 -13.34 -13.58 5.98
N ILE A 48 -12.70 -14.53 5.29
CA ILE A 48 -13.41 -15.65 4.65
C ILE A 48 -13.97 -16.61 5.71
N LYS A 49 -13.24 -16.84 6.81
CA LYS A 49 -13.63 -17.79 7.85
C LYS A 49 -14.68 -17.23 8.81
N THR A 50 -14.53 -15.97 9.23
CA THR A 50 -15.33 -15.39 10.32
C THR A 50 -16.17 -14.19 9.88
N GLY A 51 -15.93 -13.65 8.69
CA GLY A 51 -16.52 -12.40 8.23
C GLY A 51 -15.93 -11.15 8.90
N LYS A 52 -14.93 -11.30 9.79
CA LYS A 52 -14.33 -10.19 10.53
C LYS A 52 -13.16 -9.59 9.78
N TRP A 53 -12.95 -8.29 10.00
CA TRP A 53 -11.84 -7.54 9.45
C TRP A 53 -10.72 -7.38 10.48
N VAL A 54 -9.48 -7.68 10.08
CA VAL A 54 -8.28 -7.41 10.88
C VAL A 54 -7.81 -5.98 10.63
N THR A 55 -7.80 -5.17 11.68
CA THR A 55 -7.39 -3.76 11.64
C THR A 55 -5.88 -3.62 11.44
N TYR A 56 -5.44 -2.41 11.06
CA TYR A 56 -4.01 -2.08 10.98
C TYR A 56 -3.25 -2.40 12.28
N SER A 57 -3.81 -2.03 13.44
CA SER A 57 -3.16 -2.27 14.74
C SER A 57 -2.93 -3.76 14.98
N GLN A 58 -3.95 -4.58 14.74
CA GLN A 58 -3.83 -6.04 14.86
C GLN A 58 -2.80 -6.61 13.88
N LEU A 59 -2.83 -6.18 12.61
CA LEU A 59 -1.84 -6.58 11.61
C LEU A 59 -0.41 -6.21 12.03
N TYR A 60 -0.21 -5.00 12.55
CA TYR A 60 1.10 -4.56 13.03
C TYR A 60 1.60 -5.45 14.17
N TYR A 61 0.77 -5.77 15.17
CA TYR A 61 1.18 -6.64 16.26
C TYR A 61 1.48 -8.07 15.82
N LEU A 62 0.77 -8.58 14.82
CA LEU A 62 1.04 -9.89 14.22
C LEU A 62 2.35 -9.90 13.42
N LEU A 63 2.63 -8.84 12.67
CA LEU A 63 3.69 -8.81 11.67
C LEU A 63 4.96 -8.10 12.10
N LYS A 64 4.98 -7.29 13.18
CA LYS A 64 6.18 -6.54 13.61
C LYS A 64 7.41 -7.42 13.85
N ASN A 65 7.19 -8.71 14.12
CA ASN A 65 8.24 -9.70 14.34
C ASN A 65 8.47 -10.64 13.16
N SER A 66 7.71 -10.51 12.07
CA SER A 66 7.86 -11.35 10.88
C SER A 66 9.15 -11.02 10.14
N GLU A 67 9.64 -12.01 9.41
CA GLU A 67 10.89 -11.91 8.64
C GLU A 67 10.81 -10.77 7.60
N ASN A 68 9.72 -10.69 6.84
CA ASN A 68 9.54 -9.64 5.83
C ASN A 68 9.46 -8.24 6.45
N PHE A 69 8.88 -8.11 7.66
CA PHE A 69 8.79 -6.82 8.34
C PHE A 69 10.17 -6.36 8.81
N LYS A 70 10.94 -7.24 9.45
CA LYS A 70 12.26 -6.93 10.02
C LYS A 70 13.33 -6.64 8.98
N GLN A 71 13.19 -7.18 7.77
CA GLN A 71 14.11 -6.90 6.66
C GLN A 71 13.92 -5.51 6.03
N LEU A 72 12.85 -4.79 6.36
CA LEU A 72 12.58 -3.45 5.86
C LEU A 72 12.81 -2.41 6.96
N PRO A 73 13.11 -1.15 6.60
CA PRO A 73 12.99 -0.04 7.54
C PRO A 73 11.58 -0.02 8.15
N ALA A 74 11.49 0.12 9.48
CA ALA A 74 10.23 0.00 10.21
C ALA A 74 9.13 0.94 9.67
N GLN A 75 9.52 2.14 9.24
CA GLN A 75 8.60 3.10 8.62
C GLN A 75 8.02 2.55 7.30
N THR A 76 8.86 2.00 6.42
CA THR A 76 8.46 1.39 5.15
C THR A 76 7.51 0.21 5.40
N ALA A 77 7.85 -0.67 6.34
CA ALA A 77 7.01 -1.80 6.70
C ALA A 77 5.63 -1.37 7.20
N GLN A 78 5.56 -0.35 8.08
CA GLN A 78 4.30 0.22 8.55
C GLN A 78 3.48 0.84 7.41
N GLN A 79 4.10 1.57 6.49
CA GLN A 79 3.41 2.15 5.34
C GLN A 79 2.78 1.09 4.43
N ILE A 80 3.43 -0.06 4.26
CA ILE A 80 2.87 -1.19 3.52
C ILE A 80 1.60 -1.71 4.20
N LEU A 81 1.61 -1.88 5.52
CA LEU A 81 0.42 -2.30 6.28
C LEU A 81 -0.70 -1.25 6.23
N ILE A 82 -0.37 0.03 6.24
CA ILE A 82 -1.34 1.13 6.03
C ILE A 82 -1.95 1.07 4.63
N LEU A 83 -1.15 0.79 3.60
CA LEU A 83 -1.68 0.63 2.24
C LEU A 83 -2.67 -0.54 2.16
N VAL A 84 -2.34 -1.67 2.80
CA VAL A 84 -3.26 -2.81 2.91
C VAL A 84 -4.56 -2.35 3.57
N GLU A 85 -4.50 -1.63 4.69
CA GLU A 85 -5.69 -1.11 5.38
C GLU A 85 -6.55 -0.22 4.45
N LYS A 86 -5.92 0.69 3.70
CA LYS A 86 -6.60 1.55 2.72
C LYS A 86 -7.32 0.74 1.64
N ASN A 87 -6.68 -0.30 1.11
CA ASN A 87 -7.27 -1.18 0.09
C ASN A 87 -8.51 -1.90 0.62
N TRP A 88 -8.49 -2.37 1.87
CA TRP A 88 -9.65 -3.00 2.50
C TRP A 88 -10.78 -2.01 2.80
N LYS A 89 -10.47 -0.81 3.30
CA LYS A 89 -11.47 0.26 3.47
C LYS A 89 -12.15 0.61 2.15
N ALA A 90 -11.38 0.72 1.07
CA ALA A 90 -11.90 0.97 -0.27
C ALA A 90 -12.83 -0.16 -0.74
N PHE A 91 -12.44 -1.42 -0.53
CA PHE A 91 -13.28 -2.58 -0.82
C PHE A 91 -14.62 -2.53 -0.07
N PHE A 92 -14.63 -2.27 1.24
CA PHE A 92 -15.87 -2.19 2.02
C PHE A 92 -16.77 -1.04 1.56
N LYS A 93 -16.19 0.12 1.24
CA LYS A 93 -16.92 1.25 0.68
C LYS A 93 -17.56 0.89 -0.67
N ALA A 94 -16.79 0.28 -1.57
CA ALA A 94 -17.28 -0.17 -2.87
C ALA A 94 -18.38 -1.22 -2.74
N MET A 95 -18.23 -2.19 -1.83
CA MET A 95 -19.26 -3.21 -1.56
C MET A 95 -20.56 -2.62 -1.01
N LYS A 96 -20.46 -1.60 -0.13
CA LYS A 96 -21.64 -0.91 0.40
C LYS A 96 -22.40 -0.19 -0.70
N GLU A 97 -21.69 0.48 -1.61
CA GLU A 97 -22.30 1.18 -2.74
C GLU A 97 -22.88 0.19 -3.76
N TYR A 98 -22.15 -0.88 -4.10
CA TYR A 98 -22.61 -1.93 -5.01
C TYR A 98 -23.92 -2.57 -4.55
N ARG A 99 -24.12 -2.76 -3.24
CA ARG A 99 -25.38 -3.29 -2.69
C ARG A 99 -26.58 -2.36 -2.92
N LYS A 100 -26.35 -1.05 -3.03
CA LYS A 100 -27.41 -0.05 -3.26
C LYS A 100 -27.60 0.27 -4.73
N HIS A 101 -26.49 0.31 -5.47
CA HIS A 101 -26.38 0.80 -6.82
C HIS A 101 -25.51 -0.15 -7.68
N PRO A 102 -25.94 -1.41 -7.89
CA PRO A 102 -25.17 -2.37 -8.69
C PRO A 102 -24.93 -1.89 -10.13
N GLU A 103 -25.83 -1.08 -10.68
CA GLU A 103 -25.75 -0.48 -12.02
C GLU A 103 -24.55 0.46 -12.23
N LYS A 104 -23.98 1.02 -11.15
CA LYS A 104 -22.79 1.88 -11.23
C LYS A 104 -21.50 1.08 -11.43
N PHE A 105 -21.55 -0.25 -11.36
CA PHE A 105 -20.39 -1.11 -11.42
C PHE A 105 -20.49 -2.07 -12.60
N LYS A 106 -19.36 -2.27 -13.29
CA LYS A 106 -19.25 -3.31 -14.34
C LYS A 106 -19.34 -4.73 -13.75
N SER A 107 -18.93 -4.88 -12.49
CA SER A 107 -18.94 -6.15 -11.77
C SER A 107 -18.91 -5.92 -10.26
N LYS A 108 -19.27 -6.95 -9.49
CA LYS A 108 -19.15 -6.95 -8.03
C LYS A 108 -17.71 -6.62 -7.61
N PRO A 109 -17.49 -5.73 -6.63
CA PRO A 109 -16.16 -5.46 -6.09
C PRO A 109 -15.50 -6.74 -5.57
N ALA A 110 -14.25 -6.95 -5.98
CA ALA A 110 -13.45 -8.10 -5.57
C ALA A 110 -12.64 -7.79 -4.31
N LEU A 111 -12.36 -8.83 -3.52
CA LEU A 111 -11.46 -8.72 -2.37
C LEU A 111 -10.07 -8.23 -2.82
N PRO A 112 -9.36 -7.45 -1.98
CA PRO A 112 -7.95 -7.12 -2.22
C PRO A 112 -7.12 -8.37 -2.55
N GLY A 113 -6.41 -8.30 -3.67
CA GLY A 113 -5.65 -9.41 -4.23
C GLY A 113 -4.18 -9.42 -3.82
N TYR A 114 -3.54 -10.55 -4.09
CA TYR A 114 -2.09 -10.71 -3.95
C TYR A 114 -1.36 -10.04 -5.12
N LYS A 115 -0.17 -9.50 -4.85
CA LYS A 115 0.80 -9.11 -5.88
C LYS A 115 1.47 -10.37 -6.47
N PRO A 116 1.94 -10.34 -7.74
CA PRO A 116 2.57 -11.49 -8.39
C PRO A 116 3.76 -12.07 -7.60
N LYS A 117 3.87 -13.41 -7.54
CA LYS A 117 4.90 -14.10 -6.74
C LYS A 117 6.33 -13.64 -7.06
N ASN A 118 6.65 -13.54 -8.35
CA ASN A 118 7.98 -13.12 -8.85
C ASN A 118 8.04 -11.63 -9.20
N GLY A 119 7.03 -10.85 -8.80
CA GLY A 119 6.99 -9.40 -9.03
C GLY A 119 7.64 -8.60 -7.90
N GLU A 120 7.65 -7.29 -8.08
CA GLU A 120 8.14 -6.32 -7.11
C GLU A 120 6.99 -5.48 -6.55
N PHE A 121 7.22 -4.83 -5.40
CA PHE A 121 6.32 -3.80 -4.90
C PHE A 121 6.59 -2.50 -5.66
N ILE A 122 5.95 -2.42 -6.83
CA ILE A 122 5.81 -1.22 -7.64
C ILE A 122 4.34 -0.77 -7.57
#